data_AF-A0A1C3W3A7-F1
#
_entry.id   AF-A0A1C3W3A7-F1
#
_cell.length_a   1.000
_cell.length_b   1.000
_cell.length_c   1.000
_cell.angle_alpha   90.00
_cell.angle_beta   90.00
_cell.angle_gamma   90.00
#
_symmetry.space_group_name_H-M   'P 1'
#
loop_
_entity.id
_entity.type
_entity.pdbx_description
1 polymer ?
#
loop_
_entity_poly.entity_id
_entity_poly.type
_entity_poly.pdbx_seq_one_letter_code
_entity_poly.pdbx_strand_id
1 'polypeptide(L)' 'MLAEKFFLVLESLIRGNRTYPDGSPRVISTSPHVPVRLPSAK' A
#
# COMPACT_ATOMS: atom_id res chain seq x y z
N MET A 1 -12.30 -9.62 -27.18
CA MET A 1 -11.76 -9.89 -25.83
C MET A 1 -11.01 -8.66 -25.30
N LEU A 2 -11.75 -7.59 -25.01
CA LEU A 2 -11.19 -6.33 -24.49
C LEU A 2 -11.26 -6.27 -22.96
N ALA A 3 -12.38 -6.75 -22.39
CA ALA A 3 -12.58 -6.84 -20.95
C ALA A 3 -11.52 -7.70 -20.26
N GLU A 4 -11.21 -8.88 -20.80
CA GLU A 4 -10.16 -9.78 -20.26
C GLU A 4 -8.79 -9.09 -20.17
N LYS A 5 -8.39 -8.33 -21.21
CA LYS A 5 -7.13 -7.58 -21.21
C LYS A 5 -7.16 -6.43 -20.19
N PHE A 6 -8.30 -5.76 -20.02
CA PHE A 6 -8.48 -4.69 -19.04
C PHE A 6 -8.33 -5.22 -17.61
N PHE A 7 -8.97 -6.35 -17.28
CA PHE A 7 -8.84 -6.99 -15.97
C PHE A 7 -7.41 -7.50 -15.71
N LEU A 8 -6.73 -8.03 -16.72
CA LEU A 8 -5.32 -8.43 -16.61
C LEU A 8 -4.39 -7.24 -16.31
N VAL A 9 -4.62 -6.09 -16.93
CA VAL A 9 -3.85 -4.86 -16.64
C VAL A 9 -4.12 -4.37 -15.22
N LEU A 10 -5.37 -4.36 -14.78
CA LEU A 10 -5.73 -4.00 -13.39
C LEU A 10 -5.08 -4.94 -12.39
N GLU A 11 -5.11 -6.25 -12.63
CA GLU A 11 -4.48 -7.23 -11.75
C GLU A 11 -2.97 -7.01 -11.67
N SER A 12 -2.31 -6.74 -12.81
CA SER A 12 -0.88 -6.43 -12.87
C SER A 12 -0.53 -5.16 -12.09
N LEU A 13 -1.33 -4.11 -12.20
CA LEU A 13 -1.13 -2.86 -11.44
C LEU A 13 -1.32 -3.05 -9.93
N ILE A 14 -2.35 -3.78 -9.52
CA ILE A 14 -2.66 -4.04 -8.11
C ILE A 14 -1.59 -4.93 -7.47
N ARG A 15 -1.08 -5.93 -8.20
CA ARG A 15 -0.08 -6.89 -7.69
C ARG A 15 1.36 -6.40 -7.83
N GLY A 16 1.68 -5.67 -8.88
CA GLY A 16 3.02 -5.19 -9.21
C GLY A 16 3.48 -3.99 -8.38
N ASN A 17 2.55 -3.15 -7.90
CA ASN A 17 2.86 -1.92 -7.17
C ASN A 17 3.17 -2.13 -5.67
N ARG A 18 3.80 -3.25 -5.32
CA ARG A 18 4.30 -3.50 -3.95
C ARG A 18 5.72 -2.96 -3.72
N THR A 19 6.29 -2.33 -4.74
CA THR A 19 7.63 -1.71 -4.76
C THR A 19 7.49 -0.27 -5.21
N TYR A 20 8.33 0.62 -4.67
CA TYR A 20 8.40 2.01 -5.11
C TYR A 20 8.91 2.10 -6.57
N PRO A 21 8.75 3.26 -7.25
CA PRO A 21 9.18 3.44 -8.65
C PRO A 21 10.68 3.20 -8.90
N ASP A 22 11.49 3.25 -7.86
CA ASP A 22 12.92 2.95 -7.84
C ASP A 22 13.24 1.46 -7.65
N GLY A 23 12.21 0.60 -7.56
CA GLY A 23 12.34 -0.83 -7.30
C GLY A 23 12.60 -1.18 -5.83
N SER A 24 12.64 -0.19 -4.93
CA SER A 24 12.85 -0.45 -3.51
C SER A 24 11.61 -1.12 -2.88
N PRO A 25 11.81 -2.07 -1.94
CA PRO A 25 10.71 -2.74 -1.28
C PRO A 25 9.89 -1.74 -0.46
N ARG A 26 8.56 -1.84 -0.56
CA ARG A 26 7.68 -1.03 0.29
C ARG A 26 7.71 -1.57 1.72
N VAL A 27 8.42 -0.89 2.61
CA VAL A 27 8.45 -1.23 4.03
C VAL A 27 7.16 -0.74 4.69
N ILE A 28 6.31 -1.67 5.09
CA ILE A 28 5.10 -1.39 5.87
C ILE A 28 5.45 -1.60 7.34
N SER A 29 5.19 -0.60 8.19
CA SER A 29 5.35 -0.77 9.63
C SER A 29 4.35 -1.81 10.15
N THR A 30 4.87 -2.93 10.65
CA THR A 30 4.09 -3.95 11.36
C THR A 30 4.10 -3.72 12.88
N SER A 31 4.57 -2.54 13.31
CA SER A 31 4.61 -2.20 14.73
C SER A 31 3.19 -2.25 15.32
N PRO A 32 3.02 -2.82 16.52
CA PRO A 32 1.75 -2.74 17.22
C PRO A 32 1.40 -1.26 17.45
N HIS A 33 0.11 -0.94 17.28
CA HIS A 33 -0.39 0.40 17.57
C HIS A 33 -0.28 0.67 19.07
N VAL A 34 0.51 1.68 19.46
CA VAL A 34 0.61 2.12 20.85
C VAL A 34 -0.31 3.34 21.02
N PRO A 35 -1.41 3.22 21.77
CA PRO A 35 -2.30 4.36 22.00
C PRO A 35 -1.59 5.39 22.88
N VAL A 36 -1.41 6.61 22.36
CA VAL A 36 -0.85 7.74 23.11
C VAL A 36 -1.99 8.62 23.60
N ARG A 37 -2.03 8.91 24.90
CA ARG A 37 -2.93 9.92 25.46
C ARG A 37 -2.28 11.29 25.29
N LEU A 38 -2.88 12.14 24.46
CA LEU A 38 -2.47 13.53 24.34
C LEU A 38 -2.93 14.31 25.58
N PRO A 39 -2.11 15.24 26.11
CA PRO A 39 -2.55 16.13 27.17
C PRO A 39 -3.73 16.98 26.69
N SER A 40 -4.70 17.24 27.57
CA SER A 40 -5.77 18.20 27.27
C SER A 40 -5.13 19.55 26.95
N ALA A 41 -5.56 20.17 25.85
CA ALA A 41 -5.25 21.58 25.62
C ALA A 41 -5.71 22.37 26.85
N LYS A 42 -4.83 23.24 27.36
CA LYS A 42 -5.07 24.10 28.51
C LYS A 42 -5.88 25.32 28.11
#